data_AF-A0A557RE78-F1
#
_entry.id   AF-A0A557RE78-F1
#
_cell.length_a   1.000
_cell.length_b   1.000
_cell.length_c   1.000
_cell.angle_alpha   90.00
_cell.angle_beta   90.00
_cell.angle_gamma   90.00
#
_symmetry.space_group_name_H-M   'P 1'
#
loop_
_entity.id
_entity.type
_entity.pdbx_description
1 polymer ?
#
loop_
_entity_poly.entity_id
_entity_poly.type
_entity_poly.pdbx_seq_one_letter_code
_entity_poly.pdbx_strand_id
1 'polypeptide(L)'
;MGRTKKTHAVVATFRAQERLKPIADTTGAIVNGRNSRPIARERELLMGRLDREIRPDDRRGEDLRQAVVAFFEADNQATRKEIWGDVLDAYHDVRAERWQAVVEQHGKISHYFDPRWGKLRPRYRDGPKKTAEPEPTPVFIELLAKVAAYLHRRKRSR
;
A
#
# COMPACT_ATOMS: atom_id res chain seq x y z
N MET A 1 8.83 23.65 14.90
CA MET A 1 7.85 22.55 15.09
C MET A 1 7.14 22.03 13.82
N GLY A 2 7.22 22.67 12.64
CA GLY A 2 6.47 22.24 11.43
C GLY A 2 7.11 21.12 10.56
N ARG A 3 8.38 20.76 10.79
CA ARG A 3 9.18 19.89 9.90
C ARG A 3 8.98 18.39 10.18
N THR A 4 8.84 18.02 11.45
CA THR A 4 8.54 16.64 11.91
C THR A 4 7.14 16.16 11.51
N LYS A 5 6.15 17.07 11.51
CA LYS A 5 4.77 16.74 11.10
C LYS A 5 4.66 16.32 9.64
N LYS A 6 5.41 16.95 8.72
CA LYS A 6 5.41 16.60 7.29
C LYS A 6 6.03 15.22 7.02
N THR A 7 7.13 14.90 7.71
CA THR A 7 7.77 13.57 7.62
C THR A 7 6.86 12.46 8.13
N HIS A 8 6.17 12.68 9.25
CA HIS A 8 5.18 11.75 9.77
C HIS A 8 4.05 11.49 8.78
N ALA A 9 3.52 12.53 8.14
CA ALA A 9 2.43 12.39 7.18
C ALA A 9 2.83 11.57 5.93
N VAL A 10 4.07 11.72 5.44
CA VAL A 10 4.60 10.94 4.31
C VAL A 10 4.75 9.47 4.68
N VAL A 11 5.34 9.18 5.84
CA VAL A 11 5.48 7.80 6.34
C VAL A 11 4.11 7.18 6.61
N ALA A 12 3.18 7.92 7.19
CA ALA A 12 1.82 7.47 7.44
C ALA A 12 1.10 7.15 6.14
N THR A 13 1.24 8.00 5.11
CA THR A 13 0.68 7.75 3.78
C THR A 13 1.28 6.51 3.13
N PHE A 14 2.61 6.36 3.14
CA PHE A 14 3.25 5.16 2.61
C PHE A 14 2.74 3.90 3.33
N ARG A 15 2.65 3.94 4.66
CA ARG A 15 2.13 2.83 5.46
C ARG A 15 0.66 2.52 5.12
N ALA A 16 -0.15 3.55 4.94
CA ALA A 16 -1.55 3.43 4.55
C ALA A 16 -1.72 2.75 3.20
N GLN A 17 -0.86 3.08 2.22
CA GLN A 17 -1.06 2.68 0.84
C GLN A 17 -0.28 1.42 0.41
N GLU A 18 0.94 1.19 0.94
CA GLU A 18 1.89 0.24 0.34
C GLU A 18 2.08 -1.06 1.15
N ARG A 19 1.68 -1.10 2.43
CA ARG A 19 1.92 -2.28 3.28
C ARG A 19 1.00 -3.47 2.98
N LEU A 20 -0.22 -3.17 2.54
CA LEU A 20 -1.20 -4.16 2.10
C LEU A 20 -1.10 -4.49 0.61
N LYS A 21 -0.32 -3.73 -0.18
CA LYS A 21 -0.13 -3.98 -1.62
C LYS A 21 0.20 -5.43 -1.99
N PRO A 22 1.00 -6.19 -1.21
CA PRO A 22 1.24 -7.60 -1.50
C PRO A 22 -0.02 -8.46 -1.59
N ILE A 23 -1.11 -8.08 -0.92
CA ILE A 23 -2.38 -8.82 -0.99
C ILE A 23 -2.92 -8.78 -2.41
N ALA A 24 -3.16 -7.58 -2.93
CA ALA A 24 -3.64 -7.38 -4.30
C ALA A 24 -2.67 -7.95 -5.36
N ASP A 25 -1.36 -7.78 -5.16
CA ASP A 25 -0.34 -8.31 -6.08
C ASP A 25 -0.35 -9.84 -6.12
N THR A 26 -0.41 -10.52 -4.97
CA THR A 26 -0.38 -11.98 -4.91
C THR A 26 -1.68 -12.59 -5.40
N THR A 27 -2.83 -12.11 -4.94
CA THR A 27 -4.12 -12.64 -5.41
C THR A 27 -4.28 -12.44 -6.92
N GLY A 28 -3.86 -11.27 -7.43
CA GLY A 28 -3.78 -11.04 -8.86
C GLY A 28 -2.76 -11.93 -9.58
N ALA A 29 -1.64 -12.32 -8.95
CA ALA A 29 -0.70 -13.25 -9.57
C ALA A 29 -1.29 -14.67 -9.67
N ILE A 30 -2.00 -15.12 -8.64
CA ILE A 30 -2.68 -16.43 -8.59
C ILE A 30 -3.78 -16.50 -9.65
N VAL A 31 -4.65 -15.50 -9.74
CA VAL A 31 -5.74 -15.46 -10.72
C VAL A 31 -5.23 -15.49 -12.15
N ASN A 32 -4.14 -14.77 -12.41
CA ASN A 32 -3.55 -14.67 -13.74
C ASN A 32 -2.58 -15.83 -14.07
N GLY A 33 -2.46 -16.85 -13.21
CA GLY A 33 -1.55 -17.99 -13.46
C GLY A 33 -0.06 -17.62 -13.46
N ARG A 34 0.30 -16.48 -12.86
CA ARG A 34 1.70 -15.98 -12.79
C ARG A 34 2.36 -16.29 -11.45
N ASN A 35 1.64 -16.91 -10.53
CA ASN A 35 2.17 -17.29 -9.23
C ASN A 35 3.03 -18.56 -9.37
N SER A 36 4.30 -18.47 -8.97
CA SER A 36 5.25 -19.58 -9.03
C SER A 36 5.29 -20.41 -7.74
N ARG A 37 4.69 -19.94 -6.65
CA ARG A 37 4.69 -20.63 -5.36
C ARG A 37 3.44 -21.49 -5.15
N PRO A 38 3.51 -22.54 -4.32
CA PRO A 38 2.31 -23.27 -3.91
C PRO A 38 1.27 -22.34 -3.26
N ILE A 39 -0.01 -22.53 -3.61
CA ILE A 39 -1.12 -21.70 -3.10
C ILE A 39 -1.17 -21.72 -1.57
N ALA A 40 -0.94 -22.88 -0.94
CA ALA A 40 -0.90 -23.01 0.51
C ALA A 40 0.18 -22.12 1.16
N ARG A 41 1.34 -21.97 0.50
CA ARG A 41 2.42 -21.10 0.99
C ARG A 41 2.05 -19.63 0.85
N GLU A 42 1.42 -19.23 -0.25
CA GLU A 42 0.93 -17.86 -0.41
C GLU A 42 -0.17 -17.53 0.60
N ARG A 43 -1.08 -18.49 0.91
CA ARG A 43 -2.10 -18.33 1.95
C ARG A 43 -1.46 -17.98 3.30
N GLU A 44 -0.52 -18.80 3.75
CA GLU A 44 0.19 -18.57 5.03
C GLU A 44 0.86 -17.19 5.07
N LEU A 45 1.56 -16.81 3.99
CA LEU A 45 2.26 -15.53 3.90
C LEU A 45 1.31 -14.33 3.89
N LEU A 46 0.15 -14.44 3.22
CA LEU A 46 -0.84 -13.38 3.17
C LEU A 46 -1.59 -13.24 4.50
N MET A 47 -1.98 -14.35 5.12
CA MET A 47 -2.64 -14.33 6.44
C MET A 47 -1.72 -13.71 7.50
N GLY A 48 -0.46 -14.15 7.58
CA GLY A 48 0.51 -13.55 8.48
C GLY A 48 0.87 -12.09 8.13
N ARG A 49 0.57 -11.62 6.92
CA ARG A 49 0.65 -10.19 6.58
C ARG A 49 -0.59 -9.44 7.06
N LEU A 50 -1.78 -9.98 6.85
CA LEU A 50 -3.03 -9.40 7.35
C LEU A 50 -2.96 -9.20 8.87
N ASP A 51 -2.51 -10.22 9.62
CA ASP A 51 -2.36 -10.16 11.07
C ASP A 51 -1.41 -9.05 11.55
N ARG A 52 -0.34 -8.79 10.78
CA ARG A 52 0.66 -7.76 11.12
C ARG A 52 0.28 -6.37 10.67
N GLU A 53 -0.51 -6.26 9.61
CA GLU A 53 -0.71 -5.02 8.89
C GLU A 53 -2.08 -4.41 9.12
N ILE A 54 -3.14 -5.22 9.32
CA ILE A 54 -4.44 -4.73 9.78
C ILE A 54 -4.28 -4.23 11.20
N ARG A 55 -4.76 -3.02 11.45
CA ARG A 55 -4.75 -2.36 12.76
C ARG A 55 -6.14 -2.43 13.36
N PRO A 56 -6.25 -2.33 14.70
CA PRO A 56 -7.55 -2.25 15.37
C PRO A 56 -8.46 -1.14 14.84
N ASP A 57 -7.87 -0.03 14.37
CA ASP A 57 -8.61 1.13 13.87
C ASP A 57 -9.09 0.98 12.42
N ASP A 58 -8.69 -0.08 11.71
CA ASP A 58 -9.16 -0.33 10.34
C ASP A 58 -10.54 -0.99 10.38
N ARG A 59 -11.61 -0.17 10.32
CA ARG A 59 -12.98 -0.69 10.36
C ARG A 59 -13.30 -1.62 9.20
N ARG A 60 -12.64 -1.41 8.04
CA ARG A 60 -12.72 -2.27 6.86
C ARG A 60 -11.72 -3.42 6.84
N GLY A 61 -10.88 -3.53 7.88
CA GLY A 61 -9.83 -4.55 7.95
C GLY A 61 -10.38 -5.98 7.94
N GLU A 62 -11.49 -6.21 8.65
CA GLU A 62 -12.12 -7.51 8.72
C GLU A 62 -12.74 -7.93 7.38
N ASP A 63 -13.40 -7.01 6.66
CA ASP A 63 -13.92 -7.24 5.31
C ASP A 63 -12.80 -7.76 4.37
N LEU A 64 -11.62 -7.12 4.44
CA LEU A 64 -10.45 -7.56 3.67
C LEU A 64 -9.94 -8.94 4.11
N ARG A 65 -9.92 -9.23 5.41
CA ARG A 65 -9.54 -10.56 5.90
C ARG A 65 -10.47 -11.63 5.35
N GLN A 66 -11.79 -11.42 5.45
CA GLN A 66 -12.79 -12.37 5.00
C GLN A 66 -12.71 -12.61 3.49
N ALA A 67 -12.57 -11.55 2.69
CA ALA A 67 -12.40 -11.68 1.24
C ALA A 67 -11.15 -12.51 0.88
N VAL A 68 -10.03 -12.30 1.59
CA VAL A 68 -8.80 -13.09 1.36
C VAL A 68 -8.98 -14.55 1.78
N VAL A 69 -9.68 -14.82 2.88
CA VAL A 69 -10.00 -16.20 3.29
C VAL A 69 -10.84 -16.89 2.23
N ALA A 70 -11.95 -16.28 1.81
CA ALA A 70 -12.82 -16.80 0.76
C ALA A 70 -12.05 -17.06 -0.56
N PHE A 71 -11.13 -16.16 -0.93
CA PHE A 71 -10.28 -16.33 -2.12
C PHE A 71 -9.43 -17.61 -2.08
N PHE A 72 -8.87 -17.94 -0.91
CA PHE A 72 -8.05 -19.15 -0.73
C PHE A 72 -8.89 -20.41 -0.52
N GLU A 73 -10.13 -20.28 -0.05
CA GLU A 73 -11.09 -21.38 0.11
C GLU A 73 -11.85 -21.70 -1.18
N ALA A 74 -11.78 -20.84 -2.19
CA ALA A 74 -12.38 -21.09 -3.49
C ALA A 74 -11.90 -22.40 -4.12
N ASP A 75 -12.87 -23.30 -4.40
CA ASP A 75 -12.64 -24.67 -4.88
C ASP A 75 -12.04 -24.73 -6.29
N ASN A 76 -12.28 -23.70 -7.10
CA ASN A 76 -11.86 -23.66 -8.49
C ASN A 76 -11.41 -22.25 -8.91
N GLN A 77 -10.74 -22.18 -10.06
CA GLN A 77 -10.15 -20.93 -10.56
C GLN A 77 -11.20 -19.90 -11.01
N ALA A 78 -12.38 -20.33 -11.46
CA ALA A 78 -13.44 -19.42 -11.89
C ALA A 78 -14.02 -18.67 -10.68
N THR A 79 -14.44 -19.40 -9.64
CA THR A 79 -14.89 -18.83 -8.38
C THR A 79 -13.82 -17.96 -7.73
N ARG A 80 -12.54 -18.38 -7.77
CA ARG A 80 -11.43 -17.57 -7.28
C ARG A 80 -11.28 -16.25 -8.02
N LYS A 81 -11.54 -16.21 -9.33
CA LYS A 81 -11.47 -14.99 -10.14
C LYS A 81 -12.64 -14.05 -9.84
N GLU A 82 -13.81 -14.57 -9.52
CA GLU A 82 -14.96 -13.78 -9.06
C GLU A 82 -14.63 -13.12 -7.72
N ILE A 83 -14.22 -13.91 -6.71
CA ILE A 83 -13.86 -13.42 -5.37
C ILE A 83 -12.67 -12.46 -5.40
N TRP A 84 -11.80 -12.56 -6.41
CA TRP A 84 -10.69 -11.61 -6.55
C TRP A 84 -11.16 -10.16 -6.70
N GLY A 85 -12.33 -9.92 -7.30
CA GLY A 85 -12.96 -8.60 -7.33
C GLY A 85 -13.21 -8.09 -5.91
N ASP A 86 -13.84 -8.92 -5.08
CA ASP A 86 -14.15 -8.58 -3.68
C ASP A 86 -12.87 -8.31 -2.87
N VAL A 87 -11.80 -9.08 -3.09
CA VAL A 87 -10.50 -8.84 -2.47
C VAL A 87 -9.94 -7.47 -2.85
N LEU A 88 -10.06 -7.08 -4.14
CA LEU A 88 -9.57 -5.79 -4.60
C LEU A 88 -10.38 -4.64 -4.01
N ASP A 89 -11.71 -4.77 -3.99
CA ASP A 89 -12.60 -3.75 -3.46
C ASP A 89 -12.34 -3.54 -1.95
N ALA A 90 -12.32 -4.62 -1.16
CA ALA A 90 -12.00 -4.54 0.26
C ALA A 90 -10.59 -3.97 0.52
N TYR A 91 -9.61 -4.32 -0.32
CA TYR A 91 -8.26 -3.75 -0.24
C TYR A 91 -8.26 -2.25 -0.52
N HIS A 92 -9.05 -1.81 -1.50
CA HIS A 92 -9.19 -0.39 -1.85
C HIS A 92 -9.91 0.38 -0.74
N ASP A 93 -10.92 -0.21 -0.11
CA ASP A 93 -11.65 0.39 1.01
C ASP A 93 -10.76 0.62 2.23
N VAL A 94 -9.96 -0.37 2.65
CA VAL A 94 -8.99 -0.19 3.75
C VAL A 94 -7.99 0.91 3.42
N ARG A 95 -7.51 0.97 2.17
CA ARG A 95 -6.57 2.03 1.74
C ARG A 95 -7.21 3.41 1.72
N ALA A 96 -8.47 3.50 1.32
CA ALA A 96 -9.23 4.75 1.32
C ALA A 96 -9.48 5.22 2.75
N GLU A 97 -9.91 4.33 3.65
CA GLU A 97 -10.11 4.62 5.07
C GLU A 97 -8.82 5.15 5.71
N ARG A 98 -7.71 4.42 5.55
CA ARG A 98 -6.42 4.85 6.08
C ARG A 98 -5.95 6.17 5.48
N TRP A 99 -6.25 6.44 4.22
CA TRP A 99 -5.94 7.72 3.59
C TRP A 99 -6.70 8.86 4.24
N GLN A 100 -8.00 8.69 4.46
CA GLN A 100 -8.83 9.70 5.12
C GLN A 100 -8.31 10.00 6.53
N ALA A 101 -7.96 8.98 7.31
CA ALA A 101 -7.39 9.17 8.65
C ALA A 101 -6.08 9.98 8.62
N VAL A 102 -5.21 9.74 7.61
CA VAL A 102 -3.97 10.53 7.45
C VAL A 102 -4.28 11.99 7.08
N VAL A 103 -5.26 12.21 6.20
CA VAL A 103 -5.69 13.57 5.80
C VAL A 103 -6.30 14.31 7.00
N GLU A 104 -7.10 13.65 7.82
CA GLU A 104 -7.69 14.22 9.03
C GLU A 104 -6.59 14.60 10.05
N GLN A 105 -5.64 13.70 10.30
CA GLN A 105 -4.57 13.91 11.27
C GLN A 105 -3.55 14.98 10.85
N HIS A 106 -3.27 15.11 9.55
CA HIS A 106 -2.16 15.93 9.04
C HIS A 106 -2.60 17.10 8.13
N GLY A 107 -3.89 17.23 7.85
CA GLY A 107 -4.43 18.21 6.91
C GLY A 107 -4.14 17.87 5.44
N LYS A 108 -4.28 18.85 4.54
CA LYS A 108 -4.07 18.67 3.10
C LYS A 108 -2.59 18.37 2.78
N ILE A 109 -2.25 17.09 2.73
CA ILE A 109 -1.00 16.56 2.16
C ILE A 109 -1.13 16.16 0.68
N SER A 110 -2.25 16.52 0.05
CA SER A 110 -2.56 16.31 -1.38
C SER A 110 -1.57 16.99 -2.35
N HIS A 111 -0.73 17.89 -1.85
CA HIS A 111 0.38 18.45 -2.62
C HIS A 111 1.43 17.38 -2.93
N TYR A 112 1.69 16.43 -2.02
CA TYR A 112 2.67 15.34 -2.20
C TYR A 112 2.06 14.07 -2.80
N PHE A 113 0.78 13.84 -2.50
CA PHE A 113 0.08 12.61 -2.84
C PHE A 113 -1.15 12.89 -3.70
N ASP A 114 -1.46 11.95 -4.58
CA ASP A 114 -2.69 11.95 -5.35
C ASP A 114 -3.91 11.93 -4.41
N PRO A 115 -4.87 12.87 -4.55
CA PRO A 115 -5.98 12.99 -3.62
C PRO A 115 -6.95 11.80 -3.66
N ARG A 116 -6.97 11.03 -4.75
CA ARG A 116 -7.90 9.90 -4.93
C ARG A 116 -7.39 8.62 -4.29
N TRP A 117 -6.07 8.41 -4.25
CA TRP A 117 -5.48 7.13 -3.83
C TRP A 117 -4.22 7.23 -2.97
N GLY A 118 -3.85 8.43 -2.51
CA GLY A 118 -2.65 8.65 -1.67
C GLY A 118 -1.33 8.25 -2.34
N LYS A 119 -1.29 8.08 -3.67
CA LYS A 119 -0.05 7.73 -4.40
C LYS A 119 0.88 8.93 -4.44
N LEU A 120 2.16 8.75 -4.14
CA LEU A 120 3.13 9.84 -4.26
C LEU A 120 3.14 10.36 -5.70
N ARG A 121 2.97 11.68 -5.89
CA ARG A 121 2.96 12.27 -7.23
C ARG A 121 4.32 12.02 -7.92
N PRO A 122 4.35 11.79 -9.25
CA PRO A 122 5.59 11.49 -9.98
C PRO A 122 6.72 12.50 -9.71
N ARG A 123 6.39 13.78 -9.57
CA ARG A 123 7.35 14.87 -9.29
C ARG A 123 8.15 14.73 -7.97
N TYR A 124 7.70 13.91 -7.03
CA TYR A 124 8.45 13.59 -5.80
C TYR A 124 9.02 12.17 -5.79
N ARG A 125 8.74 11.39 -6.83
CA ARG A 125 9.18 10.00 -6.97
C ARG A 125 10.59 9.93 -7.54
N ASP A 126 10.88 10.84 -8.45
CA ASP A 126 12.23 11.19 -8.86
C ASP A 126 12.78 12.14 -7.79
N GLY A 127 13.99 11.90 -7.27
CA GLY A 127 14.66 12.84 -6.36
C GLY A 127 14.71 14.27 -6.94
N PRO A 128 15.12 15.28 -6.14
CA PRO A 128 14.87 16.69 -6.43
C PRO A 128 15.34 17.07 -7.85
N LYS A 129 14.39 17.18 -8.78
CA LYS A 129 14.61 17.91 -10.04
C LYS A 129 14.52 19.38 -9.69
N LYS A 130 15.60 20.10 -10.02
CA LYS A 130 15.74 21.56 -9.91
C LYS A 130 14.56 22.24 -10.63
N THR A 131 13.51 22.59 -9.92
CA THR A 131 12.61 23.67 -10.32
C THR A 131 12.09 24.36 -9.07
N ALA A 132 12.12 25.67 -9.13
CA ALA A 132 11.99 26.61 -8.02
C ALA A 132 10.63 26.50 -7.29
N GLU A 133 10.62 25.76 -6.19
CA GLU A 133 9.67 25.82 -5.08
C GLU A 133 10.46 25.36 -3.83
N PRO A 134 10.09 25.79 -2.61
CA PRO A 134 10.99 25.88 -1.46
C PRO A 134 11.78 24.59 -1.27
N GLU A 135 13.12 24.72 -1.29
CA GLU A 135 14.00 23.57 -1.41
C GLU A 135 13.64 22.50 -0.37
N PRO A 136 13.43 21.25 -0.81
CA PRO A 136 13.22 20.15 0.11
C PRO A 136 14.41 20.10 1.06
N THR A 137 14.14 20.23 2.36
CA THR A 137 15.22 20.26 3.37
C THR A 137 16.10 19.01 3.23
N PRO A 138 17.41 19.07 3.52
CA PRO A 138 18.35 17.97 3.31
C PRO A 138 17.88 16.62 3.87
N VAL A 139 17.21 16.63 5.02
CA VAL A 139 16.62 15.43 5.65
C VAL A 139 15.47 14.82 4.82
N PHE A 140 14.68 15.64 4.15
CA PHE A 140 13.61 15.18 3.26
C PHE A 140 14.18 14.57 1.97
N ILE A 141 15.27 15.13 1.45
CA ILE A 141 16.02 14.56 0.32
C ILE A 141 16.58 13.19 0.72
N GLU A 142 17.17 13.07 1.91
CA GLU A 142 17.71 11.82 2.43
C GLU A 142 16.62 10.75 2.65
N LEU A 143 15.43 11.17 3.10
CA LEU A 143 14.27 10.28 3.28
C LEU A 143 13.71 9.81 1.94
N LEU A 144 13.56 10.71 0.96
CA LEU A 144 13.17 10.34 -0.39
C LEU A 144 14.19 9.38 -1.02
N ALA A 145 15.48 9.60 -0.79
CA ALA A 145 16.53 8.70 -1.23
C ALA A 145 16.41 7.31 -0.56
N LYS A 146 16.11 7.24 0.74
CA LYS A 146 15.89 5.97 1.46
C LYS A 146 14.64 5.24 0.96
N VAL A 147 13.54 5.95 0.74
CA VAL A 147 12.30 5.38 0.18
C VAL A 147 12.53 4.91 -1.26
N ALA A 148 13.21 5.71 -2.09
CA ALA A 148 13.56 5.33 -3.45
C ALA A 148 14.50 4.11 -3.47
N ALA A 149 15.53 4.07 -2.61
CA ALA A 149 16.44 2.94 -2.48
C ALA A 149 15.73 1.66 -2.01
N TYR A 150 14.78 1.78 -1.07
CA TYR A 150 13.94 0.67 -0.64
C TYR A 150 13.07 0.14 -1.81
N LEU A 151 12.43 1.04 -2.56
CA LEU A 151 11.64 0.68 -3.74
C LEU A 151 12.52 0.05 -4.85
N HIS A 152 13.75 0.52 -5.01
CA HIS A 152 14.69 0.03 -6.00
C HIS A 152 15.27 -1.34 -5.64
N ARG A 153 15.57 -1.61 -4.36
CA ARG A 153 15.97 -2.95 -3.88
C ARG A 153 14.84 -3.95 -4.05
N ARG A 154 13.60 -3.57 -3.71
CA ARG A 154 12.43 -4.43 -3.85
C ARG A 154 12.14 -4.81 -5.31
N LYS A 155 12.47 -3.95 -6.27
CA LYS A 155 12.37 -4.26 -7.72
C LYS A 155 13.47 -5.19 -8.23
N ARG A 156 14.62 -5.30 -7.56
CA ARG A 156 15.74 -6.21 -7.93
C ARG A 156 15.70 -7.56 -7.23
N SER A 157 14.84 -7.72 -6.21
CA SER A 157 14.62 -8.99 -5.50
C SER A 157 13.40 -9.77 -6.01
N ARG A 158 12.86 -9.39 -7.17
CA ARG A 158 11.95 -10.18 -8.00
C ARG A 158 12.69 -10.54 -9.28
#